data_AF-A0AAE3CGI7-F1
#
_entry.id   AF-A0AAE3CGI7-F1
#
_cell.length_a   1.000
_cell.length_b   1.000
_cell.length_c   1.000
_cell.angle_alpha   90.00
_cell.angle_beta   90.00
_cell.angle_gamma   90.00
#
_symmetry.space_group_name_H-M   'P 1'
#
loop_
_entity.id
_entity.type
_entity.pdbx_description
1 polymer ?
#
loop_
_entity_poly.entity_id
_entity_poly.type
_entity_poly.pdbx_seq_one_letter_code
_entity_poly.pdbx_strand_id
1 'polypeptide(L)'
;MSEELSKVLRKRALCLRLVRNLTLRKGSFTIQDIVEKTGLPRSTIQDWVRRLVDEGLVSVIEEAVGRKPARYIYMEKKAFPYQACKRIFTSVDLDSGLAEIYHECSSEGAVIFCAFKHSKAGGAILESRHEGTFLRELAVLGEQREVAPGASMAVEKVVVSGGKVLQTIRAVGGPAHALTETIMFAQGVRELKVEPGEGYVRGIIATDCLEHLTIGIDDTDNAGSGATWALALSLLKRLEGLAEGISHKVVLLNPNVKYKTAGNAASFIEVAVPPDRVSSLIGRAISIVEKETYSDNTAIAVLKGLTIPRELKVFANMVRRMEVTVKEAEDAAKRTGVSVYEVTGRRGIIGAIASLAFFRSPPEVLMNPDTILQ
;
A
#
# COMPACT_ATOMS: atom_id res chain seq x y z
N MET A 1 14.69 39.86 3.20
CA MET A 1 15.30 38.51 3.24
C MET A 1 14.44 37.39 2.62
N SER A 2 13.40 37.68 1.83
CA SER A 2 12.38 36.67 1.45
C SER A 2 12.33 36.27 -0.03
N GLU A 3 12.75 37.12 -0.97
CA GLU A 3 12.59 36.82 -2.41
C GLU A 3 13.84 36.17 -3.03
N GLU A 4 15.01 36.61 -2.58
CA GLU A 4 16.30 36.12 -3.08
C GLU A 4 16.58 34.69 -2.62
N LEU A 5 16.24 34.38 -1.35
CA LEU A 5 16.32 33.03 -0.78
C LEU A 5 15.40 32.05 -1.53
N SER A 6 14.21 32.50 -1.94
CA SER A 6 13.26 31.72 -2.75
C SER A 6 13.78 31.42 -4.16
N LYS A 7 14.42 32.40 -4.82
CA LYS A 7 15.07 32.21 -6.13
C LYS A 7 16.25 31.24 -6.05
N VAL A 8 17.03 31.30 -4.97
CA VAL A 8 18.15 30.37 -4.72
C VAL A 8 17.65 28.95 -4.49
N LEU A 9 16.59 28.76 -3.70
CA LEU A 9 15.99 27.45 -3.44
C LEU A 9 15.40 26.80 -4.72
N ARG A 10 14.72 27.58 -5.57
CA ARG A 10 14.20 27.08 -6.87
C ARG A 10 15.32 26.64 -7.81
N LYS A 11 16.40 27.44 -7.89
CA LYS A 11 17.60 27.12 -8.68
C LYS A 11 18.27 25.84 -8.19
N ARG A 12 18.36 25.67 -6.86
CA ARG A 12 18.89 24.46 -6.23
C ARG A 12 18.05 23.22 -6.55
N ALA A 13 16.73 23.29 -6.39
CA ALA A 13 15.82 22.19 -6.71
C ALA A 13 15.91 21.77 -8.19
N LEU A 14 16.01 22.76 -9.10
CA LEU A 14 16.19 22.51 -10.52
C LEU A 14 17.51 21.77 -10.81
N CYS A 15 18.62 22.21 -10.20
CA CYS A 15 19.93 21.59 -10.36
C CYS A 15 19.93 20.13 -9.89
N LEU A 16 19.42 19.87 -8.67
CA LEU A 16 19.31 18.53 -8.08
C LEU A 16 18.50 17.58 -8.96
N ARG A 17 17.35 18.04 -9.46
CA ARG A 17 16.51 17.26 -10.38
C ARG A 17 17.25 16.91 -11.67
N LEU A 18 18.03 17.84 -12.23
CA LEU A 18 18.78 17.63 -13.47
C LEU A 18 19.92 16.64 -13.30
N VAL A 19 20.75 16.80 -12.26
CA VAL A 19 21.89 15.89 -12.01
C VAL A 19 21.42 14.47 -11.69
N ARG A 20 20.31 14.33 -10.95
CA ARG A 20 19.70 13.02 -10.67
C ARG A 20 19.21 12.35 -11.95
N ASN A 21 18.43 13.07 -12.78
CA ASN A 21 17.92 12.52 -14.04
C ASN A 21 19.02 12.17 -15.04
N LEU A 22 20.07 12.99 -15.14
CA LEU A 22 21.19 12.71 -16.03
C LEU A 22 21.98 11.49 -15.55
N THR A 23 22.21 11.37 -14.24
CA THR A 23 22.87 10.19 -13.64
C THR A 23 22.03 8.93 -13.89
N LEU A 24 20.72 8.95 -13.67
CA LEU A 24 19.83 7.81 -13.93
C LEU A 24 19.81 7.38 -15.41
N ARG A 25 19.84 8.33 -16.35
CA ARG A 25 19.72 8.03 -17.79
C ARG A 25 21.05 7.68 -18.46
N LYS A 26 22.13 8.35 -18.08
CA LYS A 26 23.45 8.26 -18.76
C LYS A 26 24.52 7.59 -17.89
N GLY A 27 24.20 7.20 -16.65
CA GLY A 27 25.14 6.70 -15.65
C GLY A 27 26.01 7.79 -14.99
N SER A 28 26.18 8.95 -15.62
CA SER A 28 26.89 10.11 -15.08
C SER A 28 26.56 11.38 -15.87
N PHE A 29 27.03 12.54 -15.43
CA PHE A 29 26.85 13.81 -16.14
C PHE A 29 28.12 14.67 -16.16
N THR A 30 28.14 15.66 -17.04
CA THR A 30 29.13 16.73 -17.11
C THR A 30 28.47 18.09 -16.85
N ILE A 31 29.28 19.12 -16.58
CA ILE A 31 28.79 20.52 -16.50
C ILE A 31 28.09 20.92 -17.81
N GLN A 32 28.59 20.46 -18.96
CA GLN A 32 28.06 20.81 -20.27
C GLN A 32 26.63 20.28 -20.46
N ASP A 33 26.32 19.06 -19.98
CA ASP A 33 24.97 18.49 -20.05
C ASP A 33 23.92 19.37 -19.34
N ILE A 34 24.31 20.05 -18.26
CA ILE A 34 23.42 20.92 -17.50
C ILE A 34 23.28 22.29 -18.18
N VAL A 35 24.39 22.83 -18.72
CA VAL A 35 24.38 24.09 -19.49
C VAL A 35 23.44 23.97 -20.69
N GLU A 36 23.53 22.87 -21.45
CA GLU A 36 22.66 22.62 -22.62
C GLU A 36 21.18 22.53 -22.26
N LYS A 37 20.85 21.98 -21.09
CA LYS A 37 19.46 21.86 -20.63
C LYS A 37 18.87 23.12 -20.02
N THR A 38 19.71 24.00 -19.49
CA THR A 38 19.26 25.15 -18.69
C THR A 38 19.48 26.50 -19.38
N GLY A 39 20.40 26.56 -20.34
CA GLY A 39 20.84 27.82 -20.96
C GLY A 39 21.59 28.76 -19.99
N LEU A 40 21.94 28.29 -18.79
CA LEU A 40 22.61 29.11 -17.78
C LEU A 40 24.13 29.20 -18.01
N PRO A 41 24.79 30.26 -17.54
CA PRO A 41 26.23 30.40 -17.65
C PRO A 41 26.98 29.22 -17.04
N ARG A 42 28.04 28.75 -17.72
CA ARG A 42 28.85 27.61 -17.27
C ARG A 42 29.41 27.81 -15.86
N SER A 43 29.84 29.03 -15.52
CA SER A 43 30.35 29.38 -14.20
C SER A 43 29.31 29.20 -13.10
N THR A 44 28.04 29.52 -13.37
CA THR A 44 26.93 29.31 -12.45
C THR A 44 26.68 27.82 -12.20
N ILE A 45 26.69 27.02 -13.25
CA ILE A 45 26.53 25.56 -13.13
C ILE A 45 27.72 24.93 -12.38
N GLN A 46 28.95 25.40 -12.64
CA GLN A 46 30.15 24.94 -11.93
C GLN A 46 30.07 25.24 -10.43
N ASP A 47 29.66 26.45 -10.04
CA ASP A 47 29.43 26.81 -8.64
C ASP A 47 28.36 25.91 -8.00
N TRP A 48 27.25 25.65 -8.68
CA TRP A 48 26.20 24.76 -8.16
C TRP A 48 26.69 23.33 -7.97
N VAL A 49 27.38 22.77 -8.97
CA VAL A 49 27.88 21.39 -8.89
C VAL A 49 28.97 21.27 -7.83
N ARG A 50 29.84 22.27 -7.68
CA ARG A 50 30.83 22.30 -6.59
C ARG A 50 30.14 22.25 -5.22
N ARG A 51 29.12 23.08 -4.98
CA ARG A 51 28.37 23.04 -3.72
C ARG A 51 27.71 21.68 -3.46
N LEU A 52 27.17 21.04 -4.50
CA LEU A 52 26.60 19.70 -4.37
C LEU A 52 27.65 18.63 -4.05
N VAL A 53 28.89 18.80 -4.54
CA VAL A 53 30.03 17.96 -4.16
C VAL A 53 30.41 18.20 -2.69
N ASP A 54 30.52 19.46 -2.27
CA ASP A 54 30.83 19.83 -0.88
C ASP A 54 29.75 19.29 0.10
N GLU A 55 28.49 19.29 -0.32
CA GLU A 55 27.35 18.74 0.43
C GLU A 55 27.30 17.19 0.39
N GLY A 56 28.13 16.54 -0.42
CA GLY A 56 28.16 15.08 -0.61
C GLY A 56 26.92 14.52 -1.32
N LEU A 57 26.20 15.35 -2.09
CA LEU A 57 25.08 14.95 -2.95
C LEU A 57 25.54 14.58 -4.36
N VAL A 58 26.76 14.94 -4.73
CA VAL A 58 27.39 14.59 -6.00
C VAL A 58 28.80 14.09 -5.70
N SER A 59 29.26 13.06 -6.40
CA SER A 59 30.64 12.59 -6.37
C SER A 59 31.30 12.79 -7.74
N VAL A 60 32.58 13.12 -7.72
CA VAL A 60 33.41 13.18 -8.91
C VAL A 60 33.92 11.77 -9.19
N ILE A 61 33.55 11.19 -10.33
CA ILE A 61 34.00 9.84 -10.72
C ILE A 61 35.18 9.88 -11.69
N GLU A 62 35.34 10.98 -12.44
CA GLU A 62 36.50 11.24 -13.27
C GLU A 62 36.83 12.73 -13.21
N GLU A 63 38.08 13.07 -12.91
CA GLU A 63 38.55 14.46 -12.94
C GLU A 63 38.72 14.97 -14.37
N ALA A 64 38.67 16.30 -14.53
CA ALA A 64 38.91 16.93 -15.82
C ALA A 64 40.40 16.84 -16.18
N VAL A 65 40.71 16.37 -17.39
CA VAL A 65 42.09 16.30 -17.90
C VAL A 65 42.15 16.93 -19.29
N GLY A 66 42.88 18.04 -19.41
CA GLY A 66 42.99 18.80 -20.65
C GLY A 66 41.64 19.26 -21.18
N ARG A 67 41.26 18.79 -22.37
CA ARG A 67 39.95 19.09 -23.00
C ARG A 67 38.83 18.12 -22.56
N LYS A 68 39.15 17.03 -21.85
CA LYS A 68 38.16 16.06 -21.39
C LYS A 68 37.45 16.62 -20.14
N PRO A 69 36.11 16.75 -20.16
CA PRO A 69 35.37 17.28 -19.02
C PRO A 69 35.35 16.27 -17.86
N ALA A 70 35.30 16.78 -16.63
CA ALA A 70 35.04 15.96 -15.44
C ALA A 70 33.67 15.29 -15.53
N ARG A 71 33.57 14.07 -14.98
CA ARG A 71 32.33 13.31 -14.88
C ARG A 71 31.91 13.19 -13.42
N TYR A 72 30.62 13.37 -13.21
CA TYR A 72 30.00 13.40 -11.90
C TYR A 72 28.86 12.38 -11.82
N ILE A 73 28.61 11.84 -10.64
CA ILE A 73 27.41 11.06 -10.33
C ILE A 73 26.65 11.74 -9.20
N TYR A 74 25.33 11.74 -9.28
CA TYR A 74 24.52 12.05 -8.13
C TYR A 74 24.67 10.93 -7.09
N MET A 75 25.08 11.30 -5.89
CA MET A 75 25.11 10.41 -4.74
C MET A 75 23.75 10.46 -4.07
N GLU A 76 23.09 9.31 -3.99
CA GLU A 76 21.88 9.16 -3.19
C GLU A 76 22.26 9.23 -1.70
N LYS A 77 22.54 10.43 -1.18
CA LYS A 77 22.42 10.63 0.27
C LYS A 77 20.95 10.43 0.61
N LYS A 78 20.69 9.65 1.66
CA LYS A 78 19.42 9.64 2.40
C LYS A 78 19.20 11.04 2.99
N ALA A 79 18.92 12.03 2.14
CA ALA A 79 18.88 13.42 2.49
C ALA A 79 17.44 13.90 2.50
N PHE A 80 17.14 14.55 3.61
CA PHE A 80 15.93 15.26 3.96
C PHE A 80 15.35 16.12 2.81
N PRO A 81 14.01 16.28 2.69
CA PRO A 81 13.02 15.76 3.61
C PRO A 81 12.90 14.25 3.48
N TYR A 82 13.05 13.58 4.63
CA TYR A 82 12.97 12.14 4.73
C TYR A 82 11.66 11.71 4.08
N GLN A 83 11.74 10.89 3.04
CA GLN A 83 10.57 10.40 2.33
C GLN A 83 9.71 9.62 3.33
N ALA A 84 8.67 10.27 3.83
CA ALA A 84 7.80 9.68 4.83
C ALA A 84 6.98 8.55 4.21
N CYS A 85 6.27 8.82 3.10
CA CYS A 85 5.52 7.81 2.36
C CYS A 85 6.45 6.99 1.47
N LYS A 86 6.69 5.74 1.84
CA LYS A 86 7.47 4.76 1.07
C LYS A 86 6.68 4.22 -0.11
N ARG A 87 5.43 3.82 0.13
CA ARG A 87 4.52 3.25 -0.87
C ARG A 87 3.16 3.93 -0.78
N ILE A 88 2.55 4.20 -1.94
CA ILE A 88 1.16 4.63 -2.06
C ILE A 88 0.53 3.85 -3.22
N PHE A 89 -0.55 3.14 -2.94
CA PHE A 89 -1.30 2.40 -3.94
C PHE A 89 -2.78 2.38 -3.58
N THR A 90 -3.64 1.97 -4.51
CA THR A 90 -5.09 2.01 -4.32
C THR A 90 -5.74 0.77 -4.90
N SER A 91 -6.58 0.14 -4.08
CA SER A 91 -7.49 -0.90 -4.55
C SER A 91 -8.88 -0.32 -4.77
N VAL A 92 -9.65 -0.93 -5.67
CA VAL A 92 -10.97 -0.45 -6.07
C VAL A 92 -11.96 -1.60 -6.07
N ASP A 93 -13.16 -1.32 -5.59
CA ASP A 93 -14.35 -2.15 -5.69
C ASP A 93 -15.41 -1.34 -6.45
N LEU A 94 -15.44 -1.52 -7.78
CA LEU A 94 -16.29 -0.74 -8.67
C LEU A 94 -17.78 -1.02 -8.43
N ASP A 95 -18.12 -2.26 -8.13
CA ASP A 95 -19.51 -2.69 -7.88
C ASP A 95 -20.08 -2.00 -6.63
N SER A 96 -19.24 -1.82 -5.61
CA SER A 96 -19.62 -1.11 -4.38
C SER A 96 -19.40 0.40 -4.44
N GLY A 97 -18.77 0.93 -5.50
CA GLY A 97 -18.40 2.34 -5.61
C GLY A 97 -17.36 2.79 -4.59
N LEU A 98 -16.46 1.90 -4.18
CA LEU A 98 -15.47 2.12 -3.12
C LEU A 98 -14.03 2.01 -3.64
N ALA A 99 -13.11 2.69 -2.97
CA ALA A 99 -11.68 2.49 -3.09
C ALA A 99 -11.05 2.45 -1.70
N GLU A 100 -9.95 1.73 -1.53
CA GLU A 100 -9.13 1.82 -0.32
C GLU A 100 -7.73 2.30 -0.70
N ILE A 101 -7.36 3.46 -0.17
CA ILE A 101 -6.08 4.11 -0.40
C ILE A 101 -5.13 3.68 0.71
N TYR A 102 -3.93 3.25 0.32
CA TYR A 102 -2.93 2.74 1.23
C TYR A 102 -1.69 3.62 1.20
N HIS A 103 -1.19 4.01 2.37
CA HIS A 103 0.14 4.63 2.50
C HIS A 103 0.99 3.82 3.47
N GLU A 104 2.12 3.29 3.02
CA GLU A 104 3.16 2.82 3.93
C GLU A 104 4.09 3.97 4.27
N CYS A 105 4.16 4.32 5.54
CA CYS A 105 5.05 5.36 6.04
C CYS A 105 6.30 4.77 6.68
N SER A 106 7.34 5.59 6.77
CA SER A 106 8.53 5.33 7.57
C SER A 106 8.36 5.72 9.05
N SER A 107 7.28 6.39 9.41
CA SER A 107 7.01 6.90 10.76
C SER A 107 5.59 6.58 11.19
N GLU A 108 5.45 5.78 12.24
CA GLU A 108 4.16 5.49 12.87
C GLU A 108 3.50 6.77 13.41
N GLY A 109 4.27 7.66 14.06
CA GLY A 109 3.74 8.93 14.56
C GLY A 109 3.14 9.81 13.47
N ALA A 110 3.75 9.85 12.27
CA ALA A 110 3.20 10.55 11.12
C ALA A 110 1.91 9.88 10.60
N VAL A 111 1.85 8.55 10.58
CA VAL A 111 0.66 7.79 10.16
C VAL A 111 -0.51 8.02 11.10
N ILE A 112 -0.28 8.02 12.41
CA ILE A 112 -1.30 8.34 13.41
C ILE A 112 -1.87 9.74 13.16
N PHE A 113 -0.99 10.72 12.90
CA PHE A 113 -1.40 12.07 12.54
C PHE A 113 -2.25 12.10 11.26
N CYS A 114 -1.81 11.47 10.18
CA CYS A 114 -2.55 11.41 8.92
C CYS A 114 -3.91 10.72 9.11
N ALA A 115 -3.93 9.57 9.79
CA ALA A 115 -5.13 8.80 10.05
C ALA A 115 -6.18 9.65 10.79
N PHE A 116 -5.75 10.31 11.87
CA PHE A 116 -6.59 11.20 12.65
C PHE A 116 -7.10 12.40 11.84
N LYS A 117 -6.22 13.08 11.10
CA LYS A 117 -6.62 14.27 10.32
C LYS A 117 -7.60 13.93 9.21
N HIS A 118 -7.38 12.86 8.45
CA HIS A 118 -8.33 12.43 7.44
C HIS A 118 -9.66 11.96 8.03
N SER A 119 -9.65 11.32 9.20
CA SER A 119 -10.91 10.94 9.89
C SER A 119 -11.81 12.12 10.27
N LYS A 120 -11.26 13.35 10.31
CA LYS A 120 -11.97 14.59 10.66
C LYS A 120 -12.15 15.54 9.49
N ALA A 121 -11.63 15.21 8.32
CA ALA A 121 -11.54 16.12 7.19
C ALA A 121 -12.82 16.19 6.34
N GLY A 122 -13.72 15.23 6.47
CA GLY A 122 -14.81 15.04 5.49
C GLY A 122 -14.24 14.60 4.14
N GLY A 123 -14.83 15.09 3.05
CA GLY A 123 -14.42 14.74 1.70
C GLY A 123 -14.84 13.32 1.30
N ALA A 124 -13.99 12.68 0.50
CA ALA A 124 -14.23 11.35 -0.07
C ALA A 124 -13.93 10.20 0.90
N ILE A 125 -13.16 10.45 1.97
CA ILE A 125 -12.80 9.41 2.96
C ILE A 125 -14.00 9.11 3.87
N LEU A 126 -14.44 7.86 3.87
CA LEU A 126 -15.48 7.31 4.74
C LEU A 126 -14.91 6.81 6.07
N GLU A 127 -13.73 6.19 6.02
CA GLU A 127 -13.04 5.64 7.19
C GLU A 127 -11.53 5.80 7.00
N SER A 128 -10.83 6.20 8.05
CA SER A 128 -9.38 6.31 8.06
C SER A 128 -8.84 5.66 9.33
N ARG A 129 -7.97 4.66 9.16
CA ARG A 129 -7.35 3.91 10.25
C ARG A 129 -5.88 3.63 9.95
N HIS A 130 -5.15 3.19 10.95
CA HIS A 130 -3.78 2.72 10.76
C HIS A 130 -3.54 1.35 11.40
N GLU A 131 -2.60 0.63 10.81
CA GLU A 131 -2.06 -0.65 11.31
C GLU A 131 -0.53 -0.50 11.31
N GLY A 132 0.04 -0.18 12.48
CA GLY A 132 1.45 0.19 12.61
C GLY A 132 1.80 1.39 11.71
N THR A 133 2.74 1.19 10.77
CA THR A 133 3.18 2.21 9.81
C THR A 133 2.33 2.28 8.53
N PHE A 134 1.20 1.59 8.48
CA PHE A 134 0.33 1.53 7.31
C PHE A 134 -0.95 2.33 7.55
N LEU A 135 -1.21 3.34 6.72
CA LEU A 135 -2.47 4.08 6.69
C LEU A 135 -3.42 3.40 5.70
N ARG A 136 -4.67 3.19 6.10
CA ARG A 136 -5.74 2.63 5.27
C ARG A 136 -6.93 3.58 5.27
N GLU A 137 -7.31 4.05 4.09
CA GLU A 137 -8.39 5.02 3.94
C GLU A 137 -9.44 4.49 2.98
N LEU A 138 -10.59 4.11 3.51
CA LEU A 138 -11.74 3.73 2.70
C LEU A 138 -12.37 5.01 2.16
N ALA A 139 -12.45 5.12 0.85
CA ALA A 139 -12.98 6.26 0.14
C ALA A 139 -14.15 5.83 -0.75
N VAL A 140 -15.08 6.76 -0.95
CA VAL A 140 -16.13 6.64 -1.96
C VAL A 140 -15.63 7.16 -3.31
N LEU A 141 -15.99 6.45 -4.38
CA LEU A 141 -15.72 6.88 -5.74
C LEU A 141 -16.71 7.96 -6.18
N GLY A 142 -16.27 8.83 -7.09
CA GLY A 142 -17.13 9.72 -7.84
C GLY A 142 -16.78 11.20 -7.69
N GLU A 143 -17.80 12.02 -7.47
CA GLU A 143 -17.68 13.48 -7.50
C GLU A 143 -16.98 14.04 -6.26
N GLN A 144 -16.58 15.32 -6.38
CA GLN A 144 -15.95 16.04 -5.30
C GLN A 144 -16.91 16.19 -4.12
N ARG A 145 -16.40 15.98 -2.90
CA ARG A 145 -17.16 16.11 -1.66
C ARG A 145 -16.66 17.26 -0.81
N GLU A 146 -17.56 17.75 0.05
CA GLU A 146 -17.30 18.87 0.94
C GLU A 146 -16.24 18.52 2.00
N VAL A 147 -15.31 19.45 2.21
CA VAL A 147 -14.24 19.35 3.20
C VAL A 147 -14.61 20.16 4.43
N ALA A 148 -14.37 19.59 5.61
CA ALA A 148 -14.62 20.26 6.87
C ALA A 148 -13.79 21.55 7.01
N PRO A 149 -14.37 22.64 7.55
CA PRO A 149 -13.63 23.87 7.82
C PRO A 149 -12.39 23.64 8.69
N GLY A 150 -11.26 24.24 8.32
CA GLY A 150 -10.01 24.12 9.06
C GLY A 150 -9.26 22.79 8.89
N ALA A 151 -9.73 21.88 8.02
CA ALA A 151 -9.02 20.65 7.71
C ALA A 151 -7.61 20.94 7.16
N SER A 152 -6.59 20.35 7.79
CA SER A 152 -5.20 20.51 7.35
C SER A 152 -4.89 19.76 6.05
N MET A 153 -5.64 18.70 5.80
CA MET A 153 -5.56 17.85 4.61
C MET A 153 -6.89 17.13 4.41
N ALA A 154 -7.28 16.88 3.17
CA ALA A 154 -8.49 16.14 2.82
C ALA A 154 -8.38 15.52 1.42
N VAL A 155 -8.87 14.30 1.24
CA VAL A 155 -9.12 13.75 -0.10
C VAL A 155 -10.49 14.26 -0.53
N GLU A 156 -10.53 15.18 -1.49
CA GLU A 156 -11.76 15.83 -1.96
C GLU A 156 -12.52 14.94 -2.95
N LYS A 157 -11.79 14.13 -3.73
CA LYS A 157 -12.35 13.37 -4.85
C LYS A 157 -11.50 12.14 -5.15
N VAL A 158 -12.14 11.01 -5.44
CA VAL A 158 -11.48 9.80 -5.94
C VAL A 158 -12.22 9.32 -7.18
N VAL A 159 -11.53 9.21 -8.32
CA VAL A 159 -12.11 8.73 -9.56
C VAL A 159 -11.21 7.71 -10.25
N VAL A 160 -11.84 6.75 -10.92
CA VAL A 160 -11.14 5.80 -11.79
C VAL A 160 -11.19 6.31 -13.22
N SER A 161 -10.04 6.37 -13.89
CA SER A 161 -9.96 6.76 -15.29
C SER A 161 -8.75 6.12 -15.96
N GLY A 162 -8.96 5.47 -17.11
CA GLY A 162 -7.88 4.88 -17.91
C GLY A 162 -7.02 3.86 -17.15
N GLY A 163 -7.63 3.02 -16.29
CA GLY A 163 -6.91 2.03 -15.48
C GLY A 163 -6.11 2.61 -14.31
N LYS A 164 -6.28 3.90 -14.01
CA LYS A 164 -5.67 4.59 -12.87
C LYS A 164 -6.73 5.08 -11.90
N VAL A 165 -6.33 5.25 -10.64
CA VAL A 165 -7.11 5.95 -9.62
C VAL A 165 -6.51 7.34 -9.41
N LEU A 166 -7.33 8.37 -9.61
CA LEU A 166 -6.97 9.77 -9.39
C LEU A 166 -7.56 10.24 -8.06
N GLN A 167 -6.67 10.58 -7.14
CA GLN A 167 -7.00 11.11 -5.82
C GLN A 167 -6.73 12.61 -5.82
N THR A 168 -7.76 13.43 -5.63
CA THR A 168 -7.60 14.88 -5.49
C THR A 168 -7.49 15.21 -4.01
N ILE A 169 -6.34 15.73 -3.60
CA ILE A 169 -6.02 16.04 -2.21
C ILE A 169 -5.83 17.55 -2.07
N ARG A 170 -6.50 18.13 -1.08
CA ARG A 170 -6.24 19.49 -0.61
C ARG A 170 -5.40 19.42 0.65
N ALA A 171 -4.40 20.29 0.77
CA ALA A 171 -3.54 20.34 1.95
C ALA A 171 -3.04 21.76 2.27
N VAL A 172 -2.78 22.03 3.56
CA VAL A 172 -2.13 23.25 4.07
C VAL A 172 -0.97 22.88 5.00
N GLY A 173 -0.04 23.81 5.24
CA GLY A 173 1.04 23.63 6.21
C GLY A 173 1.93 22.41 5.93
N GLY A 174 2.20 21.59 6.97
CA GLY A 174 3.04 20.40 6.87
C GLY A 174 2.59 19.38 5.80
N PRO A 175 1.30 18.98 5.77
CA PRO A 175 0.76 18.14 4.70
C PRO A 175 0.97 18.71 3.29
N ALA A 176 0.88 20.03 3.10
CA ALA A 176 1.14 20.66 1.80
C ALA A 176 2.61 20.52 1.37
N HIS A 177 3.54 20.57 2.32
CA HIS A 177 4.96 20.30 2.04
C HIS A 177 5.16 18.85 1.57
N ALA A 178 4.56 17.86 2.23
CA ALA A 178 4.64 16.46 1.80
C ALA A 178 4.04 16.25 0.40
N LEU A 179 2.87 16.83 0.16
CA LEU A 179 2.17 16.75 -1.12
C LEU A 179 2.97 17.38 -2.27
N THR A 180 3.72 18.45 -2.01
CA THR A 180 4.49 19.17 -3.03
C THR A 180 5.86 18.54 -3.27
N GLU A 181 6.53 18.06 -2.22
CA GLU A 181 7.97 17.75 -2.28
C GLU A 181 8.29 16.26 -2.22
N THR A 182 7.46 15.42 -1.57
CA THR A 182 7.88 14.03 -1.24
C THR A 182 6.97 12.93 -1.78
N ILE A 183 5.66 13.17 -1.91
CA ILE A 183 4.70 12.13 -2.32
C ILE A 183 5.02 11.52 -3.69
N MET A 184 5.53 12.31 -4.65
CA MET A 184 5.85 11.80 -5.99
C MET A 184 6.92 10.71 -6.02
N PHE A 185 7.69 10.55 -4.93
CA PHE A 185 8.73 9.53 -4.83
C PHE A 185 8.24 8.24 -4.18
N ALA A 186 7.01 8.21 -3.64
CA ALA A 186 6.42 6.99 -3.11
C ALA A 186 6.23 5.97 -4.23
N GLN A 187 6.68 4.73 -4.01
CA GLN A 187 6.43 3.64 -4.94
C GLN A 187 4.90 3.45 -5.10
N GLY A 188 4.47 3.26 -6.35
CA GLY A 188 3.05 3.12 -6.72
C GLY A 188 2.41 4.44 -7.18
N VAL A 189 2.99 5.60 -6.85
CA VAL A 189 2.61 6.87 -7.48
C VAL A 189 3.12 6.90 -8.92
N ARG A 190 2.19 7.09 -9.87
CA ARG A 190 2.49 7.18 -11.30
C ARG A 190 2.68 8.61 -11.74
N GLU A 191 1.80 9.49 -11.27
CA GLU A 191 1.80 10.90 -11.63
C GLU A 191 1.37 11.74 -10.43
N LEU A 192 1.90 12.96 -10.36
CA LEU A 192 1.48 13.98 -9.41
C LEU A 192 1.37 15.31 -10.15
N LYS A 193 0.19 15.93 -10.10
CA LYS A 193 -0.03 17.31 -10.51
C LYS A 193 -0.29 18.15 -9.26
N VAL A 194 0.38 19.29 -9.13
CA VAL A 194 0.21 20.20 -7.98
C VAL A 194 -0.16 21.58 -8.49
N GLU A 195 -1.20 22.16 -7.90
CA GLU A 195 -1.72 23.47 -8.24
C GLU A 195 -1.93 24.31 -6.96
N PRO A 196 -1.60 25.60 -6.97
CA PRO A 196 -1.93 26.48 -5.86
C PRO A 196 -3.43 26.75 -5.80
N GLY A 197 -4.01 26.69 -4.61
CA GLY A 197 -5.35 27.15 -4.29
C GLY A 197 -5.32 28.39 -3.38
N GLU A 198 -6.49 28.93 -3.05
CA GLU A 198 -6.59 30.08 -2.15
C GLU A 198 -6.29 29.65 -0.70
N GLY A 199 -5.04 29.84 -0.27
CA GLY A 199 -4.58 29.48 1.07
C GLY A 199 -4.30 27.98 1.27
N TYR A 200 -4.30 27.18 0.21
CA TYR A 200 -3.97 25.75 0.23
C TYR A 200 -3.25 25.31 -1.06
N VAL A 201 -2.76 24.07 -1.06
CA VAL A 201 -2.24 23.40 -2.25
C VAL A 201 -3.18 22.26 -2.60
N ARG A 202 -3.50 22.10 -3.89
CA ARG A 202 -4.23 20.96 -4.42
C ARG A 202 -3.28 20.06 -5.19
N GLY A 203 -3.31 18.77 -4.88
CA GLY A 203 -2.57 17.73 -5.57
C GLY A 203 -3.52 16.72 -6.20
N ILE A 204 -3.19 16.24 -7.39
CA ILE A 204 -3.85 15.09 -8.02
C ILE A 204 -2.81 13.99 -8.12
N ILE A 205 -3.01 12.94 -7.33
CA ILE A 205 -2.13 11.75 -7.30
C ILE A 205 -2.78 10.69 -8.17
N ALA A 206 -2.02 10.14 -9.11
CA ALA A 206 -2.43 8.97 -9.88
C ALA A 206 -1.71 7.72 -9.38
N THR A 207 -2.47 6.66 -9.09
CA THR A 207 -1.97 5.30 -8.80
C THR A 207 -2.62 4.31 -9.76
N ASP A 208 -2.10 3.09 -9.85
CA ASP A 208 -2.76 2.04 -10.65
C ASP A 208 -4.08 1.61 -10.00
N CYS A 209 -5.05 1.20 -10.81
CA CYS A 209 -6.29 0.60 -10.34
C CYS A 209 -6.07 -0.88 -10.02
N LEU A 210 -5.98 -1.23 -8.73
CA LEU A 210 -5.76 -2.60 -8.27
C LEU A 210 -7.05 -3.22 -7.75
N GLU A 211 -7.14 -4.55 -7.79
CA GLU A 211 -8.20 -5.35 -7.18
C GLU A 211 -7.77 -5.74 -5.75
N HIS A 212 -8.65 -5.57 -4.76
CA HIS A 212 -8.40 -6.06 -3.41
C HIS A 212 -8.75 -7.55 -3.33
N LEU A 213 -7.82 -8.37 -2.85
CA LEU A 213 -8.06 -9.78 -2.51
C LEU A 213 -7.76 -10.03 -1.04
N THR A 214 -8.71 -10.61 -0.33
CA THR A 214 -8.47 -11.28 0.95
C THR A 214 -8.38 -12.79 0.70
N ILE A 215 -7.27 -13.42 1.09
CA ILE A 215 -6.97 -14.83 0.87
C ILE A 215 -6.86 -15.53 2.23
N GLY A 216 -7.86 -16.33 2.57
CA GLY A 216 -7.91 -17.15 3.77
C GLY A 216 -7.27 -18.52 3.55
N ILE A 217 -6.55 -19.00 4.56
CA ILE A 217 -5.84 -20.28 4.56
C ILE A 217 -6.05 -20.92 5.92
N ASP A 218 -6.33 -22.22 5.93
CA ASP A 218 -6.47 -22.95 7.18
C ASP A 218 -6.07 -24.41 7.02
N ASP A 219 -5.84 -25.06 8.17
CA ASP A 219 -5.51 -26.48 8.28
C ASP A 219 -4.24 -26.83 7.47
N THR A 220 -3.15 -26.13 7.76
CA THR A 220 -1.86 -26.33 7.06
C THR A 220 -0.80 -27.05 7.91
N ASP A 221 -1.06 -27.17 9.21
CA ASP A 221 -0.18 -27.75 10.20
C ASP A 221 -0.74 -29.06 10.78
N ASN A 222 0.13 -29.83 11.41
CA ASN A 222 -0.23 -31.02 12.16
C ASN A 222 0.42 -31.00 13.55
N ALA A 223 0.18 -32.02 14.38
CA ALA A 223 0.65 -32.05 15.76
C ALA A 223 2.18 -31.95 15.93
N GLY A 224 2.97 -32.29 14.89
CA GLY A 224 4.42 -32.32 14.95
C GLY A 224 5.14 -31.30 14.05
N SER A 225 4.43 -30.59 13.15
CA SER A 225 5.07 -29.74 12.13
C SER A 225 4.13 -28.67 11.58
N GLY A 226 4.72 -27.53 11.22
CA GLY A 226 4.02 -26.42 10.57
C GLY A 226 3.34 -25.45 11.53
N ALA A 227 2.88 -24.33 10.98
CA ALA A 227 1.96 -23.40 11.62
C ALA A 227 1.25 -22.57 10.54
N THR A 228 -0.08 -22.52 10.58
CA THR A 228 -0.89 -21.82 9.56
C THR A 228 -0.51 -20.35 9.37
N TRP A 229 -0.22 -19.62 10.46
CA TRP A 229 0.24 -18.24 10.36
C TRP A 229 1.61 -18.09 9.68
N ALA A 230 2.52 -19.06 9.87
CA ALA A 230 3.86 -19.00 9.31
C ALA A 230 3.81 -19.24 7.80
N LEU A 231 2.99 -20.19 7.35
CA LEU A 231 2.77 -20.45 5.94
C LEU A 231 2.02 -19.30 5.26
N ALA A 232 1.00 -18.71 5.91
CA ALA A 232 0.30 -17.53 5.38
C ALA A 232 1.23 -16.31 5.25
N LEU A 233 2.09 -16.04 6.26
CA LEU A 233 3.08 -14.96 6.18
C LEU A 233 4.13 -15.22 5.09
N SER A 234 4.59 -16.47 4.94
CA SER A 234 5.49 -16.87 3.86
C SER A 234 4.83 -16.67 2.49
N LEU A 235 3.55 -17.02 2.36
CA LEU A 235 2.78 -16.78 1.16
C LEU A 235 2.76 -15.30 0.80
N LEU A 236 2.40 -14.41 1.74
CA LEU A 236 2.37 -12.97 1.49
C LEU A 236 3.69 -12.45 0.91
N LYS A 237 4.83 -12.85 1.50
CA LYS A 237 6.17 -12.48 1.01
C LYS A 237 6.47 -13.06 -0.37
N ARG A 238 6.06 -14.30 -0.64
CA ARG A 238 6.33 -14.97 -1.93
C ARG A 238 5.43 -14.51 -3.08
N LEU A 239 4.38 -13.74 -2.78
CA LEU A 239 3.54 -13.06 -3.77
C LEU A 239 4.03 -11.63 -4.08
N GLU A 240 5.08 -11.15 -3.42
CA GLU A 240 5.72 -9.87 -3.75
C GLU A 240 6.14 -9.84 -5.23
N GLY A 241 5.91 -8.69 -5.87
CA GLY A 241 6.15 -8.49 -7.31
C GLY A 241 4.98 -8.92 -8.22
N LEU A 242 4.06 -9.76 -7.73
CA LEU A 242 2.77 -10.02 -8.40
C LEU A 242 1.67 -9.07 -7.91
N ALA A 243 1.72 -8.69 -6.63
CA ALA A 243 0.79 -7.79 -5.98
C ALA A 243 1.48 -6.93 -4.93
N GLU A 244 0.80 -5.87 -4.51
CA GLU A 244 1.15 -5.09 -3.33
C GLU A 244 0.61 -5.80 -2.07
N GLY A 245 1.48 -6.17 -1.14
CA GLY A 245 1.07 -6.73 0.15
C GLY A 245 0.46 -5.67 1.07
N ILE A 246 -0.69 -6.00 1.67
CA ILE A 246 -1.42 -5.12 2.60
C ILE A 246 -1.25 -5.60 4.04
N SER A 247 -1.68 -6.83 4.35
CA SER A 247 -1.64 -7.36 5.72
C SER A 247 -1.58 -8.88 5.76
N HIS A 248 -1.16 -9.40 6.92
CA HIS A 248 -1.32 -10.80 7.32
C HIS A 248 -1.94 -10.80 8.72
N LYS A 249 -3.01 -11.58 8.92
CA LYS A 249 -3.76 -11.63 10.18
C LYS A 249 -4.09 -13.07 10.55
N VAL A 250 -4.21 -13.30 11.86
CA VAL A 250 -4.60 -14.57 12.47
C VAL A 250 -5.94 -14.35 13.15
N VAL A 251 -6.85 -15.32 13.05
CA VAL A 251 -8.20 -15.28 13.62
C VAL A 251 -8.37 -16.49 14.52
N LEU A 252 -8.72 -16.27 15.78
CA LEU A 252 -9.17 -17.36 16.66
C LEU A 252 -10.60 -17.76 16.31
N LEU A 253 -10.80 -19.07 16.17
CA LEU A 253 -12.08 -19.71 15.92
C LEU A 253 -12.54 -20.45 17.20
N ASN A 254 -13.57 -21.30 17.10
CA ASN A 254 -14.11 -22.02 18.25
C ASN A 254 -13.06 -22.91 18.92
N PRO A 255 -12.66 -22.65 20.18
CA PRO A 255 -11.63 -23.44 20.86
C PRO A 255 -12.10 -24.87 21.21
N ASN A 256 -13.40 -25.15 21.17
CA ASN A 256 -13.99 -26.41 21.64
C ASN A 256 -14.17 -27.47 20.53
N VAL A 257 -13.68 -27.21 19.31
CA VAL A 257 -13.78 -28.18 18.22
C VAL A 257 -12.89 -29.41 18.47
N LYS A 258 -13.34 -30.56 17.97
CA LYS A 258 -12.64 -31.85 18.12
C LYS A 258 -11.34 -31.90 17.32
N TYR A 259 -11.35 -31.38 16.10
CA TYR A 259 -10.21 -31.40 15.19
C TYR A 259 -9.49 -30.05 15.25
N LYS A 260 -8.42 -29.98 16.05
CA LYS A 260 -7.54 -28.82 16.21
C LYS A 260 -6.11 -29.28 16.49
N THR A 261 -5.12 -28.43 16.24
CA THR A 261 -3.73 -28.68 16.65
C THR A 261 -3.55 -28.21 18.11
N ALA A 262 -2.57 -27.34 18.40
CA ALA A 262 -2.44 -26.72 19.72
C ALA A 262 -3.58 -25.72 20.00
N GLY A 263 -4.17 -25.15 18.95
CA GLY A 263 -5.31 -24.24 19.01
C GLY A 263 -6.18 -24.35 17.75
N ASN A 264 -7.24 -23.55 17.68
CA ASN A 264 -8.09 -23.45 16.49
C ASN A 264 -8.01 -22.02 15.93
N ALA A 265 -7.11 -21.81 14.97
CA ALA A 265 -6.85 -20.51 14.38
C ALA A 265 -6.61 -20.64 12.89
N ALA A 266 -7.28 -19.78 12.12
CA ALA A 266 -7.06 -19.62 10.69
C ALA A 266 -6.24 -18.35 10.42
N SER A 267 -5.64 -18.25 9.25
CA SER A 267 -4.93 -17.04 8.82
C SER A 267 -5.50 -16.52 7.51
N PHE A 268 -5.34 -15.23 7.28
CA PHE A 268 -5.57 -14.65 5.96
C PHE A 268 -4.54 -13.58 5.66
N ILE A 269 -4.37 -13.32 4.37
CA ILE A 269 -3.55 -12.23 3.84
C ILE A 269 -4.41 -11.31 2.99
N GLU A 270 -4.09 -10.03 2.99
CA GLU A 270 -4.69 -9.02 2.13
C GLU A 270 -3.63 -8.57 1.10
N VAL A 271 -4.01 -8.51 -0.18
CA VAL A 271 -3.15 -8.03 -1.28
C VAL A 271 -3.95 -7.16 -2.24
N ALA A 272 -3.28 -6.19 -2.88
CA ALA A 272 -3.82 -5.42 -4.00
C ALA A 272 -3.10 -5.83 -5.30
N VAL A 273 -3.84 -6.38 -6.26
CA VAL A 273 -3.29 -7.01 -7.47
C VAL A 273 -3.82 -6.34 -8.73
N PRO A 274 -3.01 -6.18 -9.80
CA PRO A 274 -3.53 -5.78 -11.09
C PRO A 274 -4.64 -6.74 -11.56
N PRO A 275 -5.79 -6.24 -12.07
CA PRO A 275 -6.93 -7.10 -12.40
C PRO A 275 -6.60 -8.26 -13.37
N ASP A 276 -5.70 -8.02 -14.32
CA ASP A 276 -5.21 -9.00 -15.29
C ASP A 276 -4.33 -10.11 -14.68
N ARG A 277 -3.84 -9.92 -13.45
CA ARG A 277 -2.97 -10.87 -12.74
C ARG A 277 -3.67 -11.64 -11.61
N VAL A 278 -4.95 -11.42 -11.39
CA VAL A 278 -5.71 -12.09 -10.31
C VAL A 278 -5.62 -13.61 -10.42
N SER A 279 -5.89 -14.17 -11.60
CA SER A 279 -5.89 -15.62 -11.81
C SER A 279 -4.49 -16.24 -11.64
N SER A 280 -3.45 -15.56 -12.12
CA SER A 280 -2.07 -16.05 -11.97
C SER A 280 -1.57 -15.98 -10.53
N LEU A 281 -1.97 -14.94 -9.78
CA LEU A 281 -1.69 -14.82 -8.35
C LEU A 281 -2.36 -15.95 -7.56
N ILE A 282 -3.65 -16.24 -7.83
CA ILE A 282 -4.37 -17.33 -7.15
C ILE A 282 -3.71 -18.68 -7.47
N GLY A 283 -3.41 -18.97 -8.74
CA GLY A 283 -2.73 -20.21 -9.12
C GLY A 283 -1.35 -20.35 -8.47
N ARG A 284 -0.59 -19.24 -8.35
CA ARG A 284 0.69 -19.21 -7.65
C ARG A 284 0.51 -19.46 -6.15
N ALA A 285 -0.52 -18.88 -5.53
CA ALA A 285 -0.82 -19.08 -4.13
C ALA A 285 -1.13 -20.54 -3.81
N ILE A 286 -2.02 -21.17 -4.60
CA ILE A 286 -2.35 -22.60 -4.48
C ILE A 286 -1.07 -23.45 -4.58
N SER A 287 -0.24 -23.23 -5.61
CA SER A 287 0.99 -24.00 -5.80
C SER A 287 2.01 -23.82 -4.67
N ILE A 288 2.06 -22.65 -4.04
CA ILE A 288 2.92 -22.41 -2.87
C ILE A 288 2.38 -23.18 -1.66
N VAL A 289 1.09 -23.06 -1.37
CA VAL A 289 0.48 -23.71 -0.21
C VAL A 289 0.57 -25.22 -0.32
N GLU A 290 0.30 -25.79 -1.51
CA GLU A 290 0.39 -27.22 -1.78
C GLU A 290 1.77 -27.81 -1.48
N LYS A 291 2.85 -27.07 -1.77
CA LYS A 291 4.24 -27.53 -1.59
C LYS A 291 4.73 -27.47 -0.14
N GLU A 292 4.13 -26.62 0.67
CA GLU A 292 4.65 -26.24 1.99
C GLU A 292 3.72 -26.69 3.12
N THR A 293 2.49 -27.11 2.81
CA THR A 293 1.56 -27.61 3.81
C THR A 293 2.00 -28.97 4.37
N TYR A 294 1.75 -29.18 5.67
CA TYR A 294 1.99 -30.43 6.38
C TYR A 294 0.67 -31.19 6.68
N SER A 295 -0.46 -30.71 6.16
CA SER A 295 -1.80 -31.29 6.40
C SER A 295 -2.40 -31.83 5.11
N ASP A 296 -3.19 -32.91 5.23
CA ASP A 296 -3.99 -33.51 4.15
C ASP A 296 -5.39 -32.84 4.02
N ASN A 297 -5.57 -31.67 4.61
CA ASN A 297 -6.88 -31.01 4.68
C ASN A 297 -6.84 -29.51 4.39
N THR A 298 -5.76 -29.05 3.78
CA THR A 298 -5.54 -27.63 3.51
C THR A 298 -6.46 -27.12 2.42
N ALA A 299 -7.02 -25.93 2.65
CA ALA A 299 -7.80 -25.21 1.67
C ALA A 299 -7.47 -23.71 1.67
N ILE A 300 -7.78 -23.07 0.53
CA ILE A 300 -7.71 -21.63 0.34
C ILE A 300 -9.10 -21.09 0.01
N ALA A 301 -9.45 -19.95 0.59
CA ALA A 301 -10.64 -19.19 0.22
C ALA A 301 -10.24 -17.77 -0.21
N VAL A 302 -10.92 -17.22 -1.22
CA VAL A 302 -10.62 -15.89 -1.76
C VAL A 302 -11.89 -15.04 -1.83
N LEU A 303 -11.86 -13.87 -1.18
CA LEU A 303 -12.85 -12.81 -1.30
C LEU A 303 -12.25 -11.67 -2.13
N LYS A 304 -13.01 -11.18 -3.11
CA LYS A 304 -12.67 -9.99 -3.91
C LYS A 304 -13.45 -8.78 -3.42
N GLY A 305 -12.87 -7.61 -3.59
CA GLY A 305 -13.51 -6.33 -3.25
C GLY A 305 -13.25 -5.87 -1.81
N LEU A 306 -13.94 -4.82 -1.42
CA LEU A 306 -13.72 -4.07 -0.17
C LEU A 306 -14.86 -4.21 0.84
N THR A 307 -15.92 -4.92 0.47
CA THR A 307 -17.09 -5.16 1.31
C THR A 307 -17.08 -6.58 1.87
N ILE A 308 -17.63 -6.73 3.08
CA ILE A 308 -17.81 -8.05 3.72
C ILE A 308 -19.30 -8.39 3.61
N PRO A 309 -19.69 -9.40 2.81
CA PRO A 309 -21.08 -9.84 2.75
C PRO A 309 -21.63 -10.19 4.13
N ARG A 310 -22.88 -9.82 4.41
CA ARG A 310 -23.50 -10.06 5.73
C ARG A 310 -23.56 -11.55 6.06
N GLU A 311 -23.88 -12.37 5.08
CA GLU A 311 -23.94 -13.83 5.19
C GLU A 311 -22.57 -14.43 5.54
N LEU A 312 -21.47 -13.80 5.11
CA LEU A 312 -20.11 -14.22 5.47
C LEU A 312 -19.83 -13.98 6.96
N LYS A 313 -20.28 -12.84 7.51
CA LYS A 313 -20.21 -12.57 8.96
C LYS A 313 -21.05 -13.56 9.77
N VAL A 314 -22.27 -13.86 9.30
CA VAL A 314 -23.15 -14.86 9.95
C VAL A 314 -22.48 -16.23 9.98
N PHE A 315 -21.88 -16.65 8.87
CA PHE A 315 -21.13 -17.91 8.80
C PHE A 315 -19.93 -17.91 9.76
N ALA A 316 -19.11 -16.86 9.78
CA ALA A 316 -17.98 -16.76 10.69
C ALA A 316 -18.39 -16.81 12.18
N ASN A 317 -19.50 -16.15 12.53
CA ASN A 317 -20.08 -16.21 13.87
C ASN A 317 -20.55 -17.63 14.24
N MET A 318 -21.09 -18.38 13.29
CA MET A 318 -21.47 -19.79 13.47
C MET A 318 -20.24 -20.65 13.74
N VAL A 319 -19.19 -20.49 12.94
CA VAL A 319 -17.90 -21.21 13.10
C VAL A 319 -17.24 -20.94 14.46
N ARG A 320 -17.41 -19.73 15.03
CA ARG A 320 -16.94 -19.40 16.38
C ARG A 320 -17.74 -20.02 17.51
N ARG A 321 -19.00 -20.39 17.28
CA ARG A 321 -19.93 -20.86 18.34
C ARG A 321 -20.14 -22.36 18.38
N MET A 322 -20.09 -23.02 17.23
CA MET A 322 -20.42 -24.43 17.10
C MET A 322 -19.54 -25.12 16.06
N GLU A 323 -19.60 -26.45 16.03
CA GLU A 323 -18.98 -27.23 14.95
C GLU A 323 -19.85 -27.10 13.69
N VAL A 324 -19.19 -26.89 12.56
CA VAL A 324 -19.82 -26.62 11.25
C VAL A 324 -19.29 -27.64 10.25
N THR A 325 -20.15 -28.08 9.34
CA THR A 325 -19.78 -29.02 8.29
C THR A 325 -19.15 -28.31 7.09
N VAL A 326 -18.33 -29.04 6.32
CA VAL A 326 -17.76 -28.53 5.06
C VAL A 326 -18.87 -28.10 4.07
N LYS A 327 -19.98 -28.83 4.03
CA LYS A 327 -21.11 -28.51 3.16
C LYS A 327 -21.73 -27.15 3.50
N GLU A 328 -21.95 -26.87 4.79
CA GLU A 328 -22.46 -25.56 5.22
C GLU A 328 -21.49 -24.42 4.86
N ALA A 329 -20.18 -24.68 4.91
CA ALA A 329 -19.16 -23.74 4.49
C ALA A 329 -19.21 -23.46 2.98
N GLU A 330 -19.33 -24.50 2.15
CA GLU A 330 -19.46 -24.36 0.70
C GLU A 330 -20.76 -23.62 0.30
N ASP A 331 -21.86 -23.90 0.99
CA ASP A 331 -23.14 -23.21 0.76
C ASP A 331 -23.07 -21.74 1.22
N ALA A 332 -22.29 -21.42 2.25
CA ALA A 332 -21.98 -20.04 2.61
C ALA A 332 -21.14 -19.34 1.53
N ALA A 333 -20.07 -19.99 1.04
CA ALA A 333 -19.20 -19.43 0.00
C ALA A 333 -19.96 -19.09 -1.29
N LYS A 334 -20.84 -19.98 -1.74
CA LYS A 334 -21.69 -19.75 -2.92
C LYS A 334 -22.59 -18.51 -2.77
N ARG A 335 -23.16 -18.32 -1.58
CA ARG A 335 -24.05 -17.17 -1.28
C ARG A 335 -23.30 -15.85 -1.17
N THR A 336 -22.01 -15.89 -0.84
CA THR A 336 -21.19 -14.70 -0.58
C THR A 336 -20.24 -14.36 -1.71
N GLY A 337 -20.20 -15.17 -2.79
CA GLY A 337 -19.26 -14.98 -3.90
C GLY A 337 -17.81 -15.34 -3.56
N VAL A 338 -17.57 -16.03 -2.44
CA VAL A 338 -16.23 -16.49 -2.06
C VAL A 338 -15.82 -17.66 -2.95
N SER A 339 -14.64 -17.57 -3.55
CA SER A 339 -14.03 -18.67 -4.30
C SER A 339 -13.27 -19.58 -3.36
N VAL A 340 -13.44 -20.90 -3.51
CA VAL A 340 -12.83 -21.90 -2.63
C VAL A 340 -11.98 -22.86 -3.47
N TYR A 341 -10.79 -23.15 -2.98
CA TYR A 341 -9.82 -24.05 -3.60
C TYR A 341 -9.38 -25.10 -2.59
N GLU A 342 -9.74 -26.35 -2.85
CA GLU A 342 -9.17 -27.50 -2.17
C GLU A 342 -7.70 -27.65 -2.59
N VAL A 343 -6.79 -27.76 -1.62
CA VAL A 343 -5.35 -27.92 -1.90
C VAL A 343 -4.93 -29.37 -1.66
N THR A 344 -5.09 -29.86 -0.43
CA THR A 344 -4.79 -31.26 -0.06
C THR A 344 -5.97 -31.99 0.56
N GLY A 345 -7.04 -31.26 0.90
CA GLY A 345 -8.31 -31.80 1.35
C GLY A 345 -9.27 -30.70 1.80
N ARG A 346 -10.40 -31.10 2.40
CA ARG A 346 -11.59 -30.21 2.47
C ARG A 346 -11.88 -29.60 3.83
N ARG A 347 -11.30 -30.07 4.93
CA ARG A 347 -11.66 -29.58 6.28
C ARG A 347 -11.26 -28.11 6.49
N GLY A 348 -10.11 -27.68 5.98
CA GLY A 348 -9.63 -26.29 6.05
C GLY A 348 -10.54 -25.27 5.35
N ILE A 349 -11.50 -25.71 4.52
CA ILE A 349 -12.47 -24.82 3.86
C ILE A 349 -13.23 -23.97 4.91
N ILE A 350 -13.55 -24.56 6.06
CA ILE A 350 -14.35 -23.91 7.10
C ILE A 350 -13.63 -22.67 7.65
N GLY A 351 -12.40 -22.83 8.16
CA GLY A 351 -11.67 -21.70 8.73
C GLY A 351 -11.11 -20.76 7.67
N ALA A 352 -10.76 -21.26 6.48
CA ALA A 352 -10.34 -20.43 5.36
C ALA A 352 -11.46 -19.44 4.94
N ILE A 353 -12.73 -19.89 4.85
CA ILE A 353 -13.85 -19.00 4.55
C ILE A 353 -14.15 -18.09 5.76
N ALA A 354 -14.20 -18.64 6.97
CA ALA A 354 -14.57 -17.87 8.16
C ALA A 354 -13.62 -16.70 8.42
N SER A 355 -12.32 -16.89 8.19
CA SER A 355 -11.28 -15.88 8.44
C SER A 355 -11.46 -14.63 7.57
N LEU A 356 -12.01 -14.76 6.35
CA LEU A 356 -12.29 -13.66 5.43
C LEU A 356 -13.24 -12.61 6.02
N ALA A 357 -14.12 -13.00 6.94
CA ALA A 357 -15.09 -12.07 7.53
C ALA A 357 -14.45 -11.00 8.43
N PHE A 358 -13.15 -11.14 8.74
CA PHE A 358 -12.46 -10.36 9.76
C PHE A 358 -11.43 -9.36 9.21
N PHE A 359 -11.30 -9.18 7.89
CA PHE A 359 -10.21 -8.33 7.34
C PHE A 359 -10.28 -6.85 7.76
N ARG A 360 -11.47 -6.37 8.14
CA ARG A 360 -11.69 -5.03 8.73
C ARG A 360 -11.78 -5.03 10.27
N SER A 361 -11.63 -6.18 10.92
CA SER A 361 -11.77 -6.30 12.37
C SER A 361 -10.51 -5.83 13.12
N PRO A 362 -10.66 -5.18 14.28
CA PRO A 362 -9.53 -4.80 15.12
C PRO A 362 -8.97 -6.02 15.90
N PRO A 363 -7.75 -5.93 16.45
CA PRO A 363 -7.08 -7.04 17.11
C PRO A 363 -7.91 -7.73 18.21
N GLU A 364 -8.68 -6.97 18.97
CA GLU A 364 -9.51 -7.47 20.08
C GLU A 364 -10.62 -8.39 19.59
N VAL A 365 -11.12 -8.19 18.37
CA VAL A 365 -12.11 -9.05 17.73
C VAL A 365 -11.45 -10.29 17.12
N LEU A 366 -10.25 -10.15 16.56
CA LEU A 366 -9.48 -11.25 15.97
C LEU A 366 -9.06 -12.28 17.03
N MET A 367 -8.63 -11.80 18.20
CA MET A 367 -8.08 -12.59 19.30
C MET A 367 -9.11 -13.05 20.32
N ASN A 368 -10.39 -12.71 20.14
CA ASN A 368 -11.47 -13.14 21.03
C ASN A 368 -12.52 -13.95 20.25
N PRO A 369 -12.54 -15.29 20.39
CA PRO A 369 -13.52 -16.14 19.71
C PRO A 369 -14.95 -15.96 20.22
N ASP A 370 -15.16 -15.34 21.39
CA ASP A 370 -16.50 -15.05 21.92
C ASP A 370 -17.13 -13.81 21.28
N THR A 371 -16.33 -12.99 20.59
CA THR A 371 -16.83 -11.79 19.90
C THR A 371 -17.57 -12.13 18.62
N ILE A 372 -18.70 -11.47 18.43
CA ILE A 372 -19.61 -11.63 17.29
C ILE A 372 -19.43 -10.44 16.33
N LEU A 373 -19.28 -10.74 15.04
CA LEU A 373 -19.31 -9.72 13.98
C LEU A 373 -20.73 -9.17 13.80
N GLN A 374 -20.85 -7.84 13.82
CA GLN A 374 -22.10 -7.11 13.56
C GLN A 374 -22.35 -6.90 12.07
#